data_AF-A0AAU6JSV4-F1
#
_entry.id   AF-A0AAU6JSV4-F1
#
_cell.length_a   1.000
_cell.length_b   1.000
_cell.length_c   1.000
_cell.angle_alpha   90.00
_cell.angle_beta   90.00
_cell.angle_gamma   90.00
#
_symmetry.space_group_name_H-M   'P 1'
#
loop_
_entity.id
_entity.type
_entity.pdbx_description
1 polymer ?
#
loop_
_entity_poly.entity_id
_entity_poly.type
_entity_poly.pdbx_seq_one_letter_code
_entity_poly.pdbx_strand_id
1 'polypeptide(L)'
;MNVEDSSAIPTVPSDDPLVSAGLEIAMKWGAALGGPEQLKVAFEALEPQLKREHQIRLKQLDAQRQAAERRARAEREVRQHRFRMTSLIVGAVMSIAMLGAGVYVAKDVWWLAMLLCGPSLIAILKIVVLRRSDPSDMTAVAAAARGATNAASQVQPPI
;
A
#
# COMPACT_ATOMS: atom_id res chain seq x y z
N MET A 1 -0.29 -21.77 46.62
CA MET A 1 -0.34 -20.32 46.87
C MET A 1 -1.32 -19.73 45.87
N ASN A 2 -2.37 -19.11 46.40
CA ASN A 2 -3.66 -18.84 45.77
C ASN A 2 -3.60 -17.86 44.60
N VAL A 3 -4.42 -18.12 43.58
CA VAL A 3 -4.84 -17.20 42.52
C VAL A 3 -6.35 -17.01 42.68
N GLU A 4 -6.75 -16.16 43.61
CA GLU A 4 -8.14 -15.72 43.77
C GLU A 4 -8.15 -14.20 44.02
N ASP A 5 -9.18 -13.55 43.50
CA ASP A 5 -9.62 -12.16 43.75
C ASP A 5 -8.82 -11.00 43.15
N SER A 6 -9.08 -10.72 41.87
CA SER A 6 -9.15 -9.34 41.37
C SER A 6 -10.11 -9.19 40.19
N SER A 7 -11.34 -9.68 40.37
CA SER A 7 -12.51 -9.18 39.62
C SER A 7 -13.14 -8.02 40.39
N ALA A 8 -12.39 -6.91 40.50
CA ALA A 8 -12.96 -5.64 40.92
C ALA A 8 -13.71 -5.06 39.72
N ILE A 9 -15.04 -5.18 39.75
CA ILE A 9 -15.92 -4.36 38.91
C ILE A 9 -15.56 -2.90 39.23
N PRO A 10 -15.18 -2.06 38.26
CA PRO A 10 -14.96 -0.64 38.53
C PRO A 10 -16.29 -0.03 38.97
N THR A 11 -16.43 0.25 40.26
CA THR A 11 -17.50 1.12 40.78
C THR A 11 -17.21 2.52 40.26
N VAL A 12 -17.90 2.92 39.19
CA VAL A 12 -17.86 4.28 38.67
C VAL A 12 -18.32 5.23 39.79
N PRO A 13 -17.60 6.30 40.12
CA PRO A 13 -18.02 7.27 41.12
C PRO A 13 -19.33 7.93 40.68
N SER A 14 -20.38 7.87 41.51
CA SER A 14 -21.71 8.45 41.25
C SER A 14 -21.77 9.99 41.18
N ASP A 15 -20.63 10.68 41.23
CA ASP A 15 -20.54 12.15 41.34
C ASP A 15 -20.18 12.84 40.01
N ASP A 16 -20.29 12.15 38.87
CA ASP A 16 -20.09 12.80 37.58
C ASP A 16 -21.21 13.83 37.33
N PRO A 17 -20.90 15.14 37.25
CA PRO A 17 -21.91 16.20 37.09
C PRO A 17 -22.72 16.05 35.80
N LEU A 18 -22.16 15.36 34.80
CA LEU A 18 -22.83 14.98 33.57
C LEU A 18 -23.95 13.95 33.79
N VAL A 19 -23.76 13.00 34.70
CA VAL A 19 -24.75 11.96 35.03
C VAL A 19 -25.88 12.58 35.87
N SER A 20 -25.52 13.45 36.82
CA SER A 20 -26.47 14.25 37.61
C SER A 20 -27.36 15.13 36.72
N ALA A 21 -26.77 15.90 35.81
CA ALA A 21 -27.51 16.74 34.86
C ALA A 21 -28.39 15.90 33.92
N GLY A 22 -27.90 14.74 33.46
CA GLY A 22 -28.68 13.81 32.64
C GLY A 22 -29.91 13.27 33.38
N LEU A 23 -29.76 12.93 34.66
CA LEU A 23 -30.86 12.44 35.51
C LEU A 23 -31.91 13.54 35.75
N GLU A 24 -31.47 14.77 35.99
CA GLU A 24 -32.35 15.92 36.21
C GLU A 24 -33.17 16.27 34.96
N ILE A 25 -32.55 16.16 33.78
CA ILE A 25 -33.23 16.31 32.49
C ILE A 25 -34.24 15.18 32.31
N ALA A 26 -33.86 13.92 32.56
CA ALA A 26 -34.77 12.78 32.47
C ALA A 26 -36.00 12.92 33.39
N MET A 27 -35.82 13.42 34.62
CA MET A 27 -36.92 13.71 35.54
C MET A 27 -37.83 14.84 35.02
N LYS A 28 -37.26 15.93 34.48
CA LYS A 28 -38.04 17.04 33.90
C LYS A 28 -38.89 16.58 32.70
N TRP A 29 -38.35 15.70 31.85
CA TRP A 29 -39.12 15.08 30.77
C TRP A 29 -40.19 14.13 31.29
N GLY A 30 -39.90 13.32 32.31
CA GLY A 30 -40.88 12.44 32.95
C GLY A 30 -42.05 13.20 33.57
N ALA A 31 -41.79 14.37 34.17
CA ALA A 31 -42.83 15.25 34.69
C ALA A 31 -43.65 15.92 33.57
N ALA A 32 -43.00 16.36 32.49
CA ALA A 32 -43.67 17.03 31.37
C ALA A 32 -44.54 16.10 30.51
N LEU A 33 -44.17 14.82 30.42
CA LEU A 33 -44.87 13.80 29.62
C LEU A 33 -45.92 13.00 30.41
N GLY A 34 -46.24 13.39 31.65
CA GLY A 34 -47.31 12.76 32.42
C GLY A 34 -46.93 11.49 33.19
N GLY A 35 -45.64 11.32 33.53
CA GLY A 35 -45.14 10.26 34.38
C GLY A 35 -44.15 9.30 33.69
N PRO A 36 -43.43 8.47 34.47
CA PRO A 36 -42.39 7.56 33.95
C PRO A 36 -42.94 6.49 32.99
N GLU A 37 -44.21 6.10 33.14
CA GLU A 37 -44.87 5.12 32.27
C GLU A 37 -45.08 5.65 30.84
N GLN A 38 -45.48 6.91 30.66
CA GLN A 38 -45.66 7.51 29.33
C GLN A 38 -44.33 7.72 28.61
N LEU A 39 -43.29 8.04 29.37
CA LEU A 39 -41.93 8.19 28.86
C LEU A 39 -41.43 6.85 28.29
N LYS A 40 -41.72 5.73 28.96
CA LYS A 40 -41.39 4.38 28.49
C LYS A 40 -42.10 4.03 27.18
N VAL A 41 -43.40 4.32 27.06
CA VAL A 41 -44.17 4.12 25.82
C VAL A 41 -43.64 4.99 24.68
N ALA A 42 -43.30 6.24 24.95
CA ALA A 42 -42.70 7.14 23.96
C ALA A 42 -41.33 6.64 23.47
N PHE A 43 -40.48 6.13 24.37
CA PHE A 43 -39.19 5.53 24.01
C PHE A 43 -39.36 4.25 23.19
N GLU A 44 -40.31 3.39 23.54
CA GLU A 44 -40.60 2.15 22.82
C GLU A 44 -41.08 2.43 21.38
N ALA A 45 -41.84 3.52 21.18
CA ALA A 45 -42.23 3.99 19.85
C ALA A 45 -41.07 4.64 19.05
N LEU A 46 -40.08 5.23 19.74
CA LEU A 46 -38.93 5.90 19.12
C LEU A 46 -37.77 4.95 18.77
N GLU A 47 -37.61 3.86 19.53
CA GLU A 47 -36.62 2.82 19.28
C GLU A 47 -36.55 2.33 17.81
N PRO A 48 -37.67 1.99 17.15
CA PRO A 48 -37.62 1.51 15.78
C PRO A 48 -37.12 2.59 14.80
N GLN A 49 -37.38 3.87 15.05
CA GLN A 49 -36.85 4.95 14.22
C GLN A 49 -35.35 5.16 14.46
N LEU A 50 -34.91 5.18 15.71
CA LEU A 50 -33.50 5.34 16.04
C LEU A 50 -32.65 4.20 15.47
N LYS A 51 -33.15 2.96 15.55
CA LYS A 51 -32.48 1.78 14.96
C LYS A 51 -32.33 1.92 13.45
N ARG A 52 -33.36 2.42 12.74
CA ARG A 52 -33.30 2.66 11.29
C ARG A 52 -32.29 3.74 10.94
N GLU A 53 -32.32 4.87 11.63
CA GLU A 53 -31.39 5.98 11.36
C GLU A 53 -29.94 5.57 11.66
N HIS A 54 -29.72 4.85 12.76
CA HIS A 54 -28.41 4.33 13.12
C HIS A 54 -27.89 3.33 12.08
N GLN A 55 -28.74 2.41 11.61
CA GLN A 55 -28.36 1.49 10.53
C GLN A 55 -28.02 2.22 9.23
N ILE A 56 -28.73 3.30 8.90
CA ILE A 56 -28.42 4.12 7.72
C ILE A 56 -27.06 4.80 7.89
N ARG A 57 -26.80 5.41 9.06
CA ARG A 57 -25.49 6.02 9.34
C ARG A 57 -24.35 5.01 9.28
N LEU A 58 -24.52 3.82 9.87
CA LEU A 58 -23.53 2.76 9.80
C LEU A 58 -23.22 2.37 8.34
N LYS A 59 -24.26 2.15 7.52
CA LYS A 59 -24.09 1.85 6.10
C LYS A 59 -23.39 2.97 5.34
N GLN A 60 -23.69 4.23 5.63
CA GLN A 60 -23.03 5.38 5.03
C GLN A 60 -21.54 5.42 5.41
N LEU A 61 -21.23 5.18 6.67
CA LEU A 61 -19.86 5.18 7.19
C LEU A 61 -19.04 4.03 6.59
N ASP A 62 -19.64 2.85 6.46
CA ASP A 62 -19.01 1.71 5.79
C ASP A 62 -18.80 1.96 4.30
N ALA A 63 -19.78 2.53 3.61
CA ALA A 63 -19.63 2.91 2.20
C ALA A 63 -18.51 3.94 2.01
N GLN A 64 -18.40 4.91 2.94
CA GLN A 64 -17.35 5.93 2.91
C GLN A 64 -15.97 5.32 3.18
N ARG A 65 -15.85 4.39 4.14
CA ARG A 65 -14.62 3.64 4.42
C ARG A 65 -14.18 2.81 3.20
N GLN A 66 -15.10 2.07 2.61
CA GLN A 66 -14.81 1.26 1.41
C GLN A 66 -14.38 2.14 0.23
N ALA A 67 -15.02 3.30 0.03
CA ALA A 67 -14.63 4.24 -1.02
C ALA A 67 -13.23 4.82 -0.77
N ALA A 68 -12.91 5.18 0.47
CA ALA A 68 -11.59 5.67 0.87
C ALA A 68 -10.51 4.59 0.65
N GLU A 69 -10.78 3.34 1.03
CA GLU A 69 -9.86 2.23 0.79
C GLU A 69 -9.60 1.98 -0.69
N ARG A 70 -10.65 1.99 -1.53
CA ARG A 70 -10.49 1.81 -2.98
C ARG A 70 -9.64 2.91 -3.59
N ARG A 71 -9.85 4.17 -3.19
CA ARG A 71 -9.03 5.31 -3.63
C ARG A 71 -7.58 5.16 -3.20
N ALA A 72 -7.33 4.78 -1.94
CA ALA A 72 -5.98 4.56 -1.44
C ALA A 72 -5.26 3.43 -2.17
N ARG A 73 -5.95 2.34 -2.51
CA ARG A 73 -5.38 1.23 -3.31
C ARG A 73 -5.03 1.70 -4.73
N ALA A 74 -5.96 2.39 -5.41
CA ALA A 74 -5.72 2.90 -6.76
C ALA A 74 -4.55 3.88 -6.80
N GLU A 75 -4.41 4.77 -5.81
CA GLU A 75 -3.26 5.68 -5.73
C GLU A 75 -1.93 4.94 -5.53
N ARG A 76 -1.92 3.89 -4.70
CA ARG A 76 -0.72 3.06 -4.49
C ARG A 76 -0.31 2.35 -5.78
N GLU A 77 -1.27 1.80 -6.52
CA GLU A 77 -1.01 1.14 -7.80
C GLU A 77 -0.43 2.11 -8.83
N VAL A 78 -0.97 3.33 -8.95
CA VAL A 78 -0.45 4.35 -9.86
C VAL A 78 0.97 4.77 -9.48
N ARG A 79 1.23 4.99 -8.18
CA ARG A 79 2.58 5.36 -7.70
C ARG A 79 3.58 4.23 -7.95
N GLN A 80 3.21 2.98 -7.65
CA GLN A 80 4.08 1.84 -7.84
C GLN A 80 4.37 1.59 -9.33
N HIS A 81 3.37 1.79 -10.20
CA HIS A 81 3.55 1.70 -11.64
C HIS A 81 4.53 2.77 -12.16
N ARG A 82 4.41 4.02 -11.66
CA ARG A 82 5.35 5.10 -11.98
C ARG A 82 6.76 4.80 -11.51
N PHE A 83 6.94 4.40 -10.25
CA PHE A 83 8.27 4.09 -9.71
C PHE A 83 8.95 2.94 -10.46
N ARG A 84 8.20 1.90 -10.82
CA ARG A 84 8.71 0.78 -11.61
C ARG A 84 9.09 1.21 -13.04
N MET A 85 8.30 2.09 -13.67
CA MET A 85 8.64 2.65 -14.98
C MET A 85 9.88 3.54 -14.90
N THR A 86 9.99 4.40 -13.89
CA THR A 86 11.15 5.30 -13.74
C THR A 86 12.42 4.55 -13.41
N SER A 87 12.37 3.52 -12.56
CA SER A 87 13.56 2.74 -12.23
C SER A 87 14.09 1.95 -13.43
N LEU A 88 13.19 1.43 -14.28
CA LEU A 88 13.57 0.79 -15.54
C LEU A 88 14.22 1.77 -16.51
N ILE A 89 13.67 2.98 -16.68
CA ILE A 89 14.24 4.01 -17.55
C ILE A 89 15.63 4.43 -17.07
N VAL A 90 15.78 4.69 -15.77
CA VAL A 90 17.08 5.08 -15.18
C VAL A 90 18.11 3.96 -15.36
N GLY A 91 17.73 2.71 -15.12
CA GLY A 91 18.60 1.55 -15.34
C GLY A 91 19.04 1.41 -16.81
N ALA A 92 18.11 1.60 -17.75
CA ALA A 92 18.40 1.55 -19.18
C ALA A 92 19.37 2.68 -19.60
N VAL A 93 19.11 3.91 -19.17
CA VAL A 93 19.99 5.06 -19.44
C VAL A 93 21.39 4.81 -18.88
N MET A 94 21.49 4.29 -17.66
CA MET A 94 22.78 4.00 -17.03
C MET A 94 23.56 2.89 -17.74
N SER A 95 22.87 1.85 -18.22
CA SER A 95 23.48 0.78 -19.01
C SER A 95 24.04 1.30 -20.33
N ILE A 96 23.26 2.14 -21.05
CA ILE A 96 23.71 2.77 -22.29
C ILE A 96 24.93 3.68 -22.03
N ALA A 97 24.91 4.45 -20.94
CA ALA A 97 26.01 5.32 -20.55
C ALA A 97 27.30 4.53 -20.27
N MET A 98 27.21 3.43 -19.50
CA MET A 98 28.37 2.57 -19.23
C MET A 98 28.92 1.91 -20.50
N LEU A 99 28.03 1.46 -21.39
CA LEU A 99 28.41 0.87 -22.67
C LEU A 99 29.12 1.91 -23.56
N GLY A 100 28.55 3.11 -23.66
CA GLY A 100 29.15 4.23 -24.40
C GLY A 100 30.51 4.64 -23.85
N ALA A 101 30.65 4.68 -22.52
CA ALA A 101 31.94 4.95 -21.87
C ALA A 101 32.98 3.85 -22.20
N GLY A 102 32.59 2.58 -22.16
CA GLY A 102 33.46 1.46 -22.53
C GLY A 102 33.94 1.53 -23.98
N VAL A 103 33.04 1.84 -24.93
CA VAL A 103 33.39 2.03 -26.35
C VAL A 103 34.30 3.22 -26.56
N TYR A 104 34.09 4.32 -25.81
CA TYR A 104 34.94 5.50 -25.91
C TYR A 104 36.37 5.25 -25.42
N VAL A 105 36.54 4.41 -24.39
CA VAL A 105 37.85 4.07 -23.81
C VAL A 105 38.59 3.02 -24.65
N ALA A 106 37.89 2.04 -25.24
CA ALA A 106 38.48 0.98 -26.06
C ALA A 106 38.46 1.31 -27.57
N LYS A 107 39.05 2.45 -27.96
CA LYS A 107 39.04 2.93 -29.35
C LYS A 107 39.73 2.01 -30.35
N ASP A 108 40.78 1.29 -29.94
CA ASP A 108 41.61 0.49 -30.85
C ASP A 108 41.00 -0.86 -31.28
N VAL A 109 39.90 -1.32 -30.67
CA VAL A 109 39.33 -2.66 -30.94
C VAL A 109 37.79 -2.68 -31.07
N TRP A 110 37.25 -1.66 -31.72
CA TRP A 110 35.80 -1.43 -31.90
C TRP A 110 35.01 -2.59 -32.55
N TRP A 111 35.65 -3.41 -33.39
CA TRP A 111 35.06 -4.58 -34.06
C TRP A 111 34.71 -5.70 -33.07
N LEU A 112 35.55 -5.95 -32.06
CA LEU A 112 35.29 -7.01 -31.06
C LEU A 112 34.12 -6.61 -30.14
N ALA A 113 34.00 -5.32 -29.82
CA ALA A 113 32.87 -4.78 -29.08
C ALA A 113 31.55 -4.94 -29.85
N MET A 114 31.54 -4.69 -31.16
CA MET A 114 30.35 -4.89 -32.01
C MET A 114 29.90 -6.35 -32.06
N LEU A 115 30.83 -7.30 -32.22
CA LEU A 115 30.51 -8.74 -32.29
C LEU A 115 30.05 -9.32 -30.95
N LEU A 116 30.65 -8.89 -29.85
CA LEU A 116 30.29 -9.37 -28.50
C LEU A 116 29.03 -8.68 -27.94
N CYS A 117 28.78 -7.42 -28.32
CA CYS A 117 27.66 -6.63 -27.78
C CYS A 117 26.40 -6.67 -28.65
N GLY A 118 26.50 -7.00 -29.94
CA GLY A 118 25.39 -6.98 -30.90
C GLY A 118 24.13 -7.74 -30.45
N PRO A 119 24.22 -9.00 -29.99
CA PRO A 119 23.04 -9.76 -29.54
C PRO A 119 22.42 -9.19 -28.26
N SER A 120 23.25 -8.71 -27.33
CA SER A 120 22.81 -8.14 -26.05
C SER A 120 22.12 -6.78 -26.24
N LEU A 121 22.66 -5.93 -27.11
CA LEU A 121 22.06 -4.65 -27.50
C LEU A 121 20.72 -4.84 -28.21
N ILE A 122 20.63 -5.83 -29.11
CA ILE A 122 19.36 -6.15 -29.80
C ILE A 122 18.32 -6.65 -28.80
N ALA A 123 18.68 -7.48 -27.83
CA ALA A 123 17.77 -7.95 -26.79
C ALA A 123 17.28 -6.80 -25.89
N ILE A 124 18.18 -5.93 -25.43
CA ILE A 124 17.82 -4.76 -24.61
C ILE A 124 16.94 -3.78 -25.40
N LEU A 125 17.30 -3.48 -26.64
CA LEU A 125 16.51 -2.62 -27.52
C LEU A 125 15.11 -3.22 -27.76
N LYS A 126 15.03 -4.54 -27.95
CA LYS A 126 13.76 -5.26 -28.10
C LYS A 126 12.90 -5.19 -26.83
N ILE A 127 13.50 -5.38 -25.65
CA ILE A 127 12.80 -5.24 -24.35
C ILE A 127 12.25 -3.82 -24.17
N VAL A 128 13.04 -2.81 -24.53
CA VAL A 128 12.67 -1.38 -24.39
C VAL A 128 11.60 -0.96 -25.40
N VAL A 129 11.68 -1.46 -26.64
CA VAL A 129 10.76 -1.11 -27.73
C VAL A 129 9.45 -1.89 -27.67
N LEU A 130 9.47 -3.20 -27.38
CA LEU A 130 8.24 -4.02 -27.35
C LEU A 130 7.46 -3.91 -26.04
N ARG A 131 8.02 -3.30 -25.00
CA ARG A 131 7.32 -2.97 -23.74
C ARG A 131 6.59 -4.16 -23.10
N ARG A 132 6.98 -5.39 -23.45
CA ARG A 132 6.44 -6.66 -22.94
C ARG A 132 7.63 -7.58 -22.67
N SER A 133 8.00 -7.65 -21.41
CA SER A 133 9.11 -8.47 -20.90
C SER A 133 8.73 -9.94 -21.03
N ASP A 134 9.16 -10.60 -22.10
CA ASP A 134 9.08 -12.05 -22.23
C ASP A 134 10.17 -12.67 -21.33
N PRO A 135 9.86 -13.64 -20.45
CA PRO A 135 10.84 -14.24 -19.53
C PRO A 135 12.05 -14.89 -20.23
N SER A 136 11.94 -15.21 -21.52
CA SER A 136 13.06 -15.71 -22.34
C SER A 136 14.17 -14.68 -22.57
N ASP A 137 13.87 -13.38 -22.54
CA ASP A 137 14.89 -12.35 -22.75
C ASP A 137 15.70 -12.11 -21.47
N MET A 138 15.10 -12.33 -20.29
CA MET A 138 15.81 -12.25 -19.01
C MET A 138 16.84 -13.37 -18.85
N THR A 139 16.58 -14.57 -19.39
CA THR A 139 17.54 -15.68 -19.37
C THR A 139 18.71 -15.44 -20.32
N ALA A 140 18.46 -14.85 -21.49
CA ALA A 140 19.50 -14.43 -22.42
C ALA A 140 20.42 -13.34 -21.83
N VAL A 141 19.83 -12.34 -21.15
CA VAL A 141 20.60 -11.30 -20.45
C VAL A 141 21.41 -11.90 -19.29
N ALA A 142 20.84 -12.81 -18.51
CA ALA A 142 21.56 -13.47 -17.41
C ALA A 142 22.69 -14.40 -17.90
N ALA A 143 22.53 -15.01 -19.07
CA ALA A 143 23.57 -15.81 -19.72
C ALA A 143 24.69 -14.92 -20.28
N ALA A 144 24.33 -13.82 -20.94
CA ALA A 144 25.28 -12.84 -21.46
C ALA A 144 26.06 -12.14 -20.34
N ALA A 145 25.39 -11.77 -19.24
CA ALA A 145 26.03 -11.18 -18.06
C ALA A 145 27.03 -12.16 -17.42
N ARG A 146 26.65 -13.43 -17.25
CA ARG A 146 27.57 -14.47 -16.79
C ARG A 146 28.73 -14.69 -17.75
N GLY A 147 28.48 -14.66 -19.06
CA GLY A 147 29.52 -14.73 -20.08
C GLY A 147 30.52 -13.57 -20.00
N ALA A 148 30.03 -12.34 -19.81
CA ALA A 148 30.87 -11.15 -19.67
C ALA A 148 31.68 -11.16 -18.37
N THR A 149 31.09 -11.57 -17.24
CA THR A 149 31.81 -11.72 -15.96
C THR A 149 32.89 -12.80 -16.05
N ASN A 150 32.61 -13.92 -16.71
CA ASN A 150 33.58 -14.99 -16.91
C ASN A 150 34.68 -14.61 -17.90
N ALA A 151 34.38 -13.79 -18.91
CA ALA A 151 35.39 -13.26 -19.83
C ALA A 151 36.28 -12.21 -19.11
N ALA A 152 35.71 -11.36 -18.27
CA ALA A 152 36.45 -10.39 -17.48
C ALA A 152 37.36 -11.04 -16.42
N SER A 153 36.96 -12.17 -15.83
CA SER A 153 37.79 -12.91 -14.87
C SER A 153 38.94 -13.69 -15.53
N GLN A 154 38.88 -13.96 -16.84
CA GLN A 154 39.99 -14.58 -17.57
C GLN A 154 41.06 -13.60 -18.05
N VAL A 155 40.84 -12.27 -17.99
CA VAL A 155 41.81 -11.25 -18.43
C VAL A 155 42.62 -10.72 -17.24
N GLN A 156 42.98 -11.57 -16.27
CA GLN A 156 43.91 -11.20 -15.22
C GLN A 156 45.35 -11.39 -15.74
N PRO A 157 46.16 -10.32 -15.94
CA PRO A 157 47.49 -10.46 -16.51
C PRO A 157 48.46 -11.15 -15.53
N PRO A 158 49.39 -12.01 -16.00
CA PRO A 158 50.49 -12.49 -15.18
C PRO A 158 51.39 -11.31 -14.79
N ILE A 159 51.73 -11.25 -13.51
CA ILE A 159 52.62 -10.27 -12.86
C ILE A 159 54.03 -10.40 -13.42
#